data_AF-A0A1C3H5Y3-F1
#
_entry.id   AF-A0A1C3H5Y3-F1
#
_cell.length_a   1.000
_cell.length_b   1.000
_cell.length_c   1.000
_cell.angle_alpha   90.00
_cell.angle_beta   90.00
_cell.angle_gamma   90.00
#
_symmetry.space_group_name_H-M   'P 1'
#
loop_
_entity.id
_entity.type
_entity.pdbx_description
1 polymer ?
#
loop_
_entity_poly.entity_id
_entity_poly.type
_entity_poly.pdbx_seq_one_letter_code
_entity_poly.pdbx_strand_id
1 'polypeptide(L)'
;MIAHSARSRDGPPSPAAVSCLSVMRDCHVAICPHRRAFSAIIPLSFRLKKGASMHISPGEYWLYLQYMALAVAMVFIFAAVYLHCTPPAELRLIREEGNVACALSFGGALVGFCLALAASIRQSVQVPDFVLWGLAAAVVQILVYFVATRFVKDASAALARNNVAVGAFLGAVSVSIGLLNAACLS
;
A
#
# COMPACT_ATOMS: atom_id res chain seq x y z
N MET A 1 -40.67 36.15 -18.12
CA MET A 1 -41.46 34.90 -18.16
C MET A 1 -41.41 34.39 -19.59
N ILE A 2 -40.61 33.35 -19.86
CA ILE A 2 -40.80 32.24 -20.81
C ILE A 2 -39.59 31.33 -20.62
N ALA A 3 -39.86 30.12 -20.13
CA ALA A 3 -38.92 29.05 -19.89
C ALA A 3 -38.64 28.31 -21.20
N HIS A 4 -37.37 28.08 -21.55
CA HIS A 4 -37.03 27.16 -22.64
C HIS A 4 -36.69 25.79 -22.08
N SER A 5 -37.71 24.94 -22.20
CA SER A 5 -37.80 23.50 -22.00
C SER A 5 -36.49 22.70 -22.22
N ALA A 6 -36.06 22.02 -21.16
CA ALA A 6 -35.20 20.86 -21.23
C ALA A 6 -35.97 19.73 -21.93
N ARG A 7 -35.46 19.27 -23.08
CA ARG A 7 -36.00 18.15 -23.82
C ARG A 7 -35.57 16.85 -23.12
N SER A 8 -36.50 16.19 -22.44
CA SER A 8 -36.36 14.82 -21.98
C SER A 8 -36.14 13.90 -23.18
N ARG A 9 -35.05 13.12 -23.15
CA ARG A 9 -34.85 11.99 -24.06
C ARG A 9 -35.29 10.70 -23.36
N ASP A 10 -36.59 10.54 -23.19
CA ASP A 10 -37.18 9.25 -22.77
C ASP A 10 -37.50 8.43 -24.01
N GLY A 11 -36.46 7.91 -24.66
CA GLY A 11 -36.55 6.87 -25.68
C GLY A 11 -36.01 5.54 -25.13
N PRO A 12 -36.49 4.38 -25.60
CA PRO A 12 -35.94 3.11 -25.18
C PRO A 12 -34.43 3.07 -25.44
N PRO A 13 -33.62 2.57 -24.49
CA PRO A 13 -32.16 2.59 -24.61
C PRO A 13 -31.72 1.85 -25.88
N SER A 14 -30.73 2.41 -26.59
CA SER A 14 -30.17 1.76 -27.78
C SER A 14 -29.57 0.39 -27.39
N PRO A 15 -29.55 -0.60 -28.30
CA PRO A 15 -29.02 -1.94 -27.99
C PRO A 15 -27.56 -1.92 -27.46
N ALA A 16 -26.77 -0.91 -27.82
CA ALA A 16 -25.44 -0.68 -27.27
C ALA A 16 -25.45 -0.22 -25.79
N ALA A 17 -26.41 0.62 -25.39
CA ALA A 17 -26.56 1.04 -24.00
C ALA A 17 -27.05 -0.11 -23.11
N VAL A 18 -27.93 -0.97 -23.62
CA VAL A 18 -28.37 -2.19 -22.91
C VAL A 18 -27.21 -3.19 -22.74
N SER A 19 -26.36 -3.33 -23.76
CA SER A 19 -25.15 -4.17 -23.66
C SER A 19 -24.14 -3.63 -22.65
N CYS A 20 -23.94 -2.31 -22.58
CA CYS A 20 -23.03 -1.68 -21.62
C CYS A 20 -23.56 -1.78 -20.17
N LEU A 21 -24.87 -1.64 -19.99
CA LEU A 21 -25.55 -1.87 -18.70
C LEU A 21 -25.55 -3.36 -18.30
N SER A 22 -25.60 -4.30 -19.24
CA SER A 22 -25.44 -5.73 -18.95
C SER A 22 -24.02 -6.03 -18.48
N VAL A 23 -23.00 -5.53 -19.19
CA VAL A 23 -21.59 -5.70 -18.82
C VAL A 23 -21.26 -5.05 -17.47
N MET A 24 -21.82 -3.88 -17.16
CA MET A 24 -21.65 -3.25 -15.83
C MET A 24 -22.37 -4.03 -14.72
N ARG A 25 -23.51 -4.65 -15.01
CA ARG A 25 -24.26 -5.48 -14.05
C ARG A 25 -23.54 -6.80 -13.79
N ASP A 26 -22.92 -7.38 -14.82
CA ASP A 26 -22.08 -8.58 -14.71
C ASP A 26 -20.77 -8.29 -13.95
N CYS A 27 -20.18 -7.10 -14.12
CA CYS A 27 -19.06 -6.65 -13.28
C CYS A 27 -19.46 -6.54 -11.79
N HIS A 28 -20.65 -6.02 -11.48
CA HIS A 28 -21.09 -5.85 -10.10
C HIS A 28 -21.41 -7.19 -9.39
N VAL A 29 -21.74 -8.24 -10.15
CA VAL A 29 -21.99 -9.59 -9.62
C VAL A 29 -20.71 -10.43 -9.55
N ALA A 30 -19.77 -10.24 -10.48
CA ALA A 30 -18.45 -10.91 -10.45
C ALA A 30 -17.51 -10.36 -9.35
N ILE A 31 -17.80 -9.20 -8.76
CA ILE A 31 -17.04 -8.62 -7.63
C ILE A 31 -17.44 -9.24 -6.26
N CYS A 32 -18.44 -10.14 -6.21
CA CYS A 32 -18.87 -10.80 -4.98
C CYS A 32 -18.35 -12.25 -4.80
N PRO A 33 -17.02 -12.46 -4.72
CA PRO A 33 -16.44 -13.42 -3.80
C PRO A 33 -15.60 -12.73 -2.70
N HIS A 34 -15.53 -11.39 -2.68
CA HIS A 34 -14.51 -10.65 -1.94
C HIS A 34 -14.81 -10.39 -0.44
N ARG A 35 -16.01 -10.74 0.07
CA ARG A 35 -16.31 -10.57 1.51
C ARG A 35 -15.48 -11.50 2.41
N ARG A 36 -14.88 -12.57 1.86
CA ARG A 36 -13.91 -13.44 2.58
C ARG A 36 -12.46 -13.10 2.26
N ALA A 37 -12.14 -12.68 1.03
CA ALA A 37 -10.76 -12.37 0.64
C ALA A 37 -10.23 -11.09 1.31
N PHE A 38 -11.07 -10.08 1.57
CA PHE A 38 -10.62 -8.89 2.29
C PHE A 38 -10.36 -9.15 3.79
N SER A 39 -10.95 -10.23 4.34
CA SER A 39 -10.71 -10.68 5.70
C SER A 39 -9.41 -11.50 5.87
N ALA A 40 -8.77 -11.89 4.76
CA ALA A 40 -7.54 -12.68 4.74
C ALA A 40 -6.28 -11.82 4.58
N ILE A 41 -6.40 -10.68 3.89
CA ILE A 41 -5.26 -9.81 3.55
C ILE A 41 -4.78 -9.00 4.77
N ILE A 42 -5.70 -8.70 5.69
CA ILE A 42 -5.37 -8.30 7.06
C ILE A 42 -6.22 -9.22 7.91
N PRO A 43 -5.66 -10.23 8.61
CA PRO A 43 -6.40 -10.89 9.65
C PRO A 43 -6.48 -9.87 10.80
N LEU A 44 -7.39 -8.90 10.66
CA LEU A 44 -8.00 -8.17 11.77
C LEU A 44 -9.01 -9.09 12.47
N SER A 45 -8.69 -10.39 12.52
CA SER A 45 -9.12 -11.27 13.58
C SER A 45 -8.32 -10.90 14.83
N PHE A 46 -8.57 -9.69 15.33
CA PHE A 46 -8.39 -9.40 16.74
C PHE A 46 -9.46 -10.23 17.44
N ARG A 47 -9.25 -11.55 17.49
CA ARG A 47 -10.04 -12.47 18.28
C ARG A 47 -9.68 -12.12 19.71
N LEU A 48 -10.35 -11.09 20.23
CA LEU A 48 -10.40 -10.75 21.64
C LEU A 48 -10.71 -12.06 22.35
N LYS A 49 -9.67 -12.67 22.91
CA LYS A 49 -9.80 -13.80 23.81
C LYS A 49 -10.50 -13.22 25.03
N LYS A 50 -11.83 -13.25 25.02
CA LYS A 50 -12.68 -12.74 26.07
C LYS A 50 -12.34 -13.56 27.32
N GLY A 51 -11.58 -12.98 28.24
CA GLY A 51 -11.20 -13.62 29.51
C GLY A 51 -9.71 -13.87 29.76
N ALA A 52 -8.77 -13.18 29.08
CA ALA A 52 -7.40 -13.10 29.58
C ALA A 52 -7.29 -11.91 30.53
N SER A 53 -7.04 -12.16 31.82
CA SER A 53 -6.57 -11.14 32.74
C SER A 53 -5.36 -10.46 32.11
N MET A 54 -5.50 -9.19 31.72
CA MET A 54 -4.44 -8.40 31.09
C MET A 54 -3.41 -8.02 32.16
N HIS A 55 -2.70 -9.03 32.67
CA HIS A 55 -1.56 -8.84 33.54
C HIS A 55 -0.35 -8.76 32.62
N ILE A 56 0.05 -7.55 32.23
CA ILE A 56 1.24 -7.31 31.41
C ILE A 56 2.42 -7.85 32.22
N SER A 57 2.88 -9.06 31.89
CA SER A 57 4.09 -9.60 32.46
C SER A 57 5.26 -8.75 31.97
N PRO A 58 6.23 -8.36 32.83
CA PRO A 58 7.40 -7.60 32.40
C PRO A 58 8.13 -8.23 31.20
N GLY A 59 8.09 -9.56 31.06
CA GLY A 59 8.68 -10.28 29.95
C GLY A 59 7.98 -10.06 28.60
N GLU A 60 6.65 -10.00 28.57
CA GLU A 60 5.89 -9.75 27.34
C GLU A 60 6.07 -8.30 26.86
N TYR A 61 6.10 -7.37 27.82
CA TYR A 61 6.38 -5.97 27.53
C TYR A 61 7.78 -5.77 26.94
N TRP A 62 8.78 -6.48 27.47
CA TRP A 62 10.14 -6.44 26.94
C TRP A 62 10.21 -6.92 25.50
N LEU A 63 9.54 -8.03 25.17
CA LEU A 63 9.49 -8.57 23.82
C LEU A 63 8.81 -7.59 22.85
N TYR A 64 7.71 -6.96 23.27
CA TYR A 64 7.04 -5.91 22.51
C TYR A 64 7.99 -4.75 22.18
N LEU A 65 8.74 -4.25 23.17
CA LEU A 65 9.72 -3.17 22.95
C LEU A 65 10.82 -3.58 21.97
N GLN A 66 11.30 -4.82 22.03
CA GLN A 66 12.29 -5.33 21.08
C GLN A 66 11.77 -5.33 19.64
N TYR A 67 10.60 -5.92 19.39
CA TYR A 67 10.02 -5.93 18.04
C TYR A 67 9.69 -4.52 17.54
N MET A 68 9.16 -3.65 18.41
CA MET A 68 8.85 -2.27 18.05
C MET A 68 10.11 -1.48 17.69
N ALA A 69 11.15 -1.54 18.53
CA ALA A 69 12.41 -0.85 18.29
C ALA A 69 13.07 -1.33 16.99
N LEU A 70 13.04 -2.64 16.74
CA LEU A 70 13.64 -3.23 15.56
C LEU A 70 12.83 -2.94 14.28
N ALA A 71 11.50 -2.98 14.34
CA ALA A 71 10.65 -2.56 13.23
C ALA A 71 10.89 -1.09 12.85
N VAL A 72 10.95 -0.20 13.85
CA VAL A 72 11.27 1.21 13.64
C VAL A 72 12.66 1.37 13.00
N ALA A 73 13.68 0.68 13.53
CA ALA A 73 15.02 0.70 12.97
C ALA A 73 15.05 0.23 11.51
N MET A 74 14.35 -0.86 11.19
CA MET A 74 14.25 -1.38 9.82
C MET A 74 13.55 -0.40 8.88
N VAL A 75 12.50 0.28 9.32
CA VAL A 75 11.83 1.32 8.52
C VAL A 75 12.79 2.47 8.22
N PHE A 76 13.59 2.92 9.20
CA PHE A 76 14.60 3.96 8.97
C PHE A 76 15.71 3.51 8.02
N ILE A 77 16.18 2.26 8.16
CA ILE A 77 17.18 1.69 7.25
C ILE A 77 16.61 1.58 5.83
N PHE A 78 15.41 1.05 5.68
CA PHE A 78 14.71 0.97 4.40
C PHE A 78 14.54 2.36 3.77
N ALA A 79 14.11 3.35 4.56
CA ALA A 79 13.96 4.72 4.10
C ALA A 79 15.28 5.31 3.59
N ALA A 80 16.38 5.10 4.33
CA ALA A 80 17.71 5.57 3.92
C ALA A 80 18.16 4.89 2.62
N VAL A 81 18.04 3.56 2.53
CA VAL A 81 18.39 2.81 1.31
C VAL A 81 17.54 3.25 0.12
N TYR A 82 16.23 3.37 0.30
CA TYR A 82 15.31 3.84 -0.73
C TYR A 82 15.69 5.24 -1.24
N LEU A 83 16.02 6.18 -0.34
CA LEU A 83 16.41 7.54 -0.70
C LEU A 83 17.79 7.61 -1.36
N HIS A 84 18.70 6.69 -1.05
CA HIS A 84 19.98 6.56 -1.74
C HIS A 84 19.84 5.96 -3.15
N CYS A 85 18.90 5.04 -3.32
CA CYS A 85 18.63 4.38 -4.60
C CYS A 85 17.87 5.27 -5.60
N THR A 86 17.14 6.28 -5.14
CA THR A 86 16.23 7.07 -5.97
C THR A 86 16.88 8.36 -6.54
N PRO A 87 16.88 8.62 -7.87
CA PRO A 87 17.72 9.67 -8.50
C PRO A 87 17.34 11.17 -8.36
N PRO A 88 16.30 11.55 -7.61
CA PRO A 88 16.32 12.81 -6.86
C PRO A 88 16.30 12.46 -5.38
N ALA A 89 16.94 13.24 -4.52
CA ALA A 89 16.68 13.14 -3.09
C ALA A 89 15.20 13.53 -2.87
N GLU A 90 14.28 12.56 -3.00
CA GLU A 90 12.82 12.77 -2.93
C GLU A 90 12.49 13.55 -1.65
N LEU A 91 13.17 13.20 -0.55
CA LEU A 91 13.07 13.89 0.73
C LEU A 91 13.51 15.37 0.70
N ARG A 92 14.51 15.72 -0.12
CA ARG A 92 14.92 17.11 -0.32
C ARG A 92 13.82 17.89 -1.05
N LEU A 93 13.30 17.35 -2.15
CA LEU A 93 12.21 17.97 -2.91
C LEU A 93 10.92 18.12 -2.09
N ILE A 94 10.63 17.15 -1.20
CA ILE A 94 9.50 17.25 -0.27
C ILE A 94 9.71 18.42 0.71
N ARG A 95 10.91 18.58 1.26
CA ARG A 95 11.20 19.60 2.28
C ARG A 95 11.35 21.01 1.72
N GLU A 96 12.02 21.16 0.58
CA GLU A 96 12.35 22.47 0.00
C GLU A 96 11.21 23.00 -0.88
N GLU A 97 10.60 22.14 -1.68
CA GLU A 97 9.63 22.54 -2.71
C GLU A 97 8.20 22.11 -2.40
N GLY A 98 7.97 21.34 -1.32
CA GLY A 98 6.65 20.79 -1.01
C GLY A 98 6.15 19.79 -2.07
N ASN A 99 7.07 19.06 -2.71
CA ASN A 99 6.76 18.18 -3.83
C ASN A 99 5.88 16.98 -3.39
N VAL A 100 4.59 17.07 -3.73
CA VAL A 100 3.55 16.08 -3.38
C VAL A 100 3.78 14.75 -4.12
N ALA A 101 4.26 14.78 -5.35
CA ALA A 101 4.53 13.56 -6.10
C ALA A 101 5.60 12.69 -5.42
N CYS A 102 6.69 13.31 -4.97
CA CYS A 102 7.72 12.65 -4.18
C CYS A 102 7.17 12.14 -2.85
N ALA A 103 6.31 12.92 -2.18
CA ALA A 103 5.69 12.51 -0.92
C ALA A 103 4.79 11.27 -1.06
N LEU A 104 4.02 11.18 -2.14
CA LEU A 104 3.17 10.02 -2.42
C LEU A 104 3.98 8.77 -2.78
N SER A 105 5.02 8.93 -3.58
CA SER A 105 5.93 7.84 -3.96
C SER A 105 6.64 7.27 -2.74
N PHE A 106 7.36 8.12 -2.01
CA PHE A 106 8.10 7.73 -0.80
C PHE A 106 7.16 7.23 0.31
N GLY A 107 6.07 7.94 0.58
CA GLY A 107 5.10 7.57 1.61
C GLY A 107 4.43 6.23 1.32
N GLY A 108 4.06 5.98 0.06
CA GLY A 108 3.53 4.68 -0.35
C GLY A 108 4.53 3.54 -0.16
N ALA A 109 5.82 3.79 -0.40
CA ALA A 109 6.87 2.81 -0.14
C ALA A 109 7.05 2.49 1.34
N LEU A 110 7.02 3.50 2.22
CA LEU A 110 7.05 3.28 3.67
C LEU A 110 5.84 2.50 4.16
N VAL A 111 4.64 2.87 3.71
CA VAL A 111 3.40 2.16 4.09
C VAL A 111 3.43 0.72 3.60
N GLY A 112 3.82 0.49 2.34
CA GLY A 112 3.97 -0.86 1.78
C GLY A 112 4.94 -1.71 2.60
N PHE A 113 6.10 -1.17 2.95
CA PHE A 113 7.07 -1.89 3.76
C PHE A 113 6.56 -2.21 5.18
N CYS A 114 5.86 -1.26 5.83
CA CYS A 114 5.23 -1.49 7.13
C CYS A 114 4.19 -2.62 7.10
N LEU A 115 3.44 -2.79 6.01
CA LEU A 115 2.51 -3.91 5.85
C LEU A 115 3.24 -5.25 5.85
N ALA A 116 4.37 -5.34 5.14
CA ALA A 116 5.18 -6.55 5.11
C ALA A 116 5.84 -6.85 6.48
N LEU A 117 6.33 -5.81 7.18
CA LEU A 117 6.86 -5.96 8.54
C LEU A 117 5.78 -6.45 9.52
N ALA A 118 4.55 -5.95 9.41
CA ALA A 118 3.45 -6.40 10.26
C ALA A 118 3.16 -7.90 10.10
N ALA A 119 3.21 -8.42 8.86
CA ALA A 119 3.09 -9.86 8.62
C ALA A 119 4.29 -10.65 9.14
N SER A 120 5.51 -10.13 8.93
CA SER A 120 6.74 -10.73 9.46
C SER A 120 6.69 -10.90 10.99
N ILE A 121 6.24 -9.89 11.74
CA ILE A 121 6.09 -9.96 13.20
C ILE A 121 5.13 -11.09 13.59
N ARG A 122 4.06 -11.32 12.83
CA ARG A 122 3.06 -12.36 13.11
C ARG A 122 3.56 -13.77 12.83
N GLN A 123 4.42 -13.92 11.83
CA GLN A 123 5.02 -15.19 11.43
C GLN A 123 6.24 -15.57 12.29
N SER A 124 6.92 -14.60 12.88
CA SER A 124 8.21 -14.84 13.52
C SER A 124 8.07 -15.40 14.93
N VAL A 125 8.67 -16.57 15.15
CA VAL A 125 8.78 -17.18 16.48
C VAL A 125 9.93 -16.54 17.27
N GLN A 126 11.01 -16.14 16.58
CA GLN A 126 12.17 -15.48 17.17
C GLN A 126 12.53 -14.17 16.46
N VAL A 127 13.19 -13.26 17.18
CA VAL A 127 13.62 -11.95 16.67
C VAL A 127 14.49 -12.03 15.39
N PRO A 128 15.45 -12.98 15.26
CA PRO A 128 16.23 -13.11 14.02
C PRO A 128 15.38 -13.46 12.79
N ASP A 129 14.34 -14.27 12.96
CA ASP A 129 13.44 -14.65 11.85
C ASP A 129 12.69 -13.42 11.33
N PHE A 130 12.26 -12.54 12.24
CA PHE A 130 11.61 -11.28 11.90
C PHE A 130 12.51 -10.38 11.06
N VAL A 131 13.79 -10.27 11.45
CA VAL A 131 14.78 -9.47 10.70
C VAL A 131 14.98 -10.07 9.32
N LEU A 132 15.13 -11.39 9.20
CA LEU A 132 15.35 -12.04 7.91
C LEU A 132 14.18 -11.81 6.95
N TRP A 133 12.96 -12.00 7.42
CA TRP A 133 11.74 -11.73 6.65
C TRP A 133 11.57 -10.25 6.31
N GLY A 134 11.88 -9.35 7.25
CA GLY A 134 11.87 -7.91 7.01
C GLY A 134 12.88 -7.48 5.96
N LEU A 135 14.08 -8.06 5.96
CA LEU A 135 15.11 -7.79 4.94
C LEU A 135 14.68 -8.32 3.57
N ALA A 136 14.12 -9.53 3.50
CA ALA A 136 13.58 -10.08 2.26
C ALA A 136 12.47 -9.18 1.69
N ALA A 137 11.55 -8.72 2.54
CA ALA A 137 10.50 -7.78 2.15
C ALA A 137 11.09 -6.45 1.64
N ALA A 138 12.10 -5.89 2.30
CA ALA A 138 12.76 -4.65 1.88
C ALA A 138 13.39 -4.78 0.48
N VAL A 139 14.05 -5.92 0.20
CA VAL A 139 14.62 -6.21 -1.12
C VAL A 139 13.53 -6.26 -2.18
N VAL A 140 12.45 -7.01 -1.95
CA VAL A 140 11.31 -7.09 -2.88
C VAL A 140 10.71 -5.70 -3.12
N GLN A 141 10.54 -4.91 -2.07
CA GLN A 141 9.98 -3.57 -2.14
C GLN A 141 10.82 -2.64 -3.05
N ILE A 142 12.14 -2.66 -2.89
CA ILE A 142 13.06 -1.86 -3.71
C ILE A 142 13.06 -2.34 -5.17
N LEU A 143 13.12 -3.65 -5.39
CA LEU A 143 13.10 -4.23 -6.75
C LEU A 143 11.83 -3.84 -7.50
N VAL A 144 10.69 -3.91 -6.84
CA VAL A 144 9.39 -3.55 -7.44
C VAL A 144 9.34 -2.08 -7.78
N TYR A 145 9.88 -1.20 -6.94
CA TYR A 145 9.99 0.23 -7.27
C TYR A 145 10.80 0.46 -8.55
N PHE A 146 11.96 -0.19 -8.69
CA PHE A 146 12.77 -0.09 -9.90
C PHE A 146 12.07 -0.64 -11.15
N VAL A 147 11.34 -1.74 -10.99
CA VAL A 147 10.52 -2.28 -12.09
C VAL A 147 9.40 -1.30 -12.46
N ALA A 148 8.69 -0.74 -11.48
CA ALA A 148 7.61 0.22 -11.69
C ALA A 148 8.09 1.50 -12.39
N THR A 149 9.25 2.03 -12.00
CA THR A 149 9.85 3.20 -12.66
C THR A 149 10.24 2.91 -14.11
N ARG A 150 10.46 1.64 -14.50
CA ARG A 150 10.75 1.30 -15.90
C ARG A 150 9.54 1.40 -16.82
N PHE A 151 8.33 1.31 -16.29
CA PHE A 151 7.08 1.53 -17.03
C PHE A 151 6.74 3.01 -17.22
N VAL A 152 7.36 3.91 -16.44
CA VAL A 152 7.18 5.35 -16.53
C VAL A 152 8.41 5.96 -17.18
N LYS A 153 8.27 6.50 -18.39
CA LYS A 153 9.37 7.19 -19.07
C LYS A 153 9.87 8.35 -18.21
N ASP A 154 11.17 8.34 -17.90
CA ASP A 154 11.86 9.36 -17.08
C ASP A 154 11.16 9.61 -15.73
N ALA A 155 10.78 8.54 -15.01
CA ALA A 155 10.07 8.60 -13.73
C ALA A 155 10.67 9.61 -12.74
N SER A 156 11.99 9.62 -12.59
CA SER A 156 12.71 10.55 -11.71
C SER A 156 12.51 12.02 -12.11
N ALA A 157 12.56 12.33 -13.40
CA ALA A 157 12.32 13.68 -13.89
C ALA A 157 10.84 14.07 -13.76
N ALA A 158 9.92 13.12 -13.93
CA ALA A 158 8.49 13.35 -13.71
C ALA A 158 8.19 13.65 -12.22
N LEU A 159 8.79 12.90 -11.29
CA LEU A 159 8.71 13.18 -9.86
C LEU A 159 9.31 14.55 -9.51
N ALA A 160 10.48 14.89 -10.06
CA ALA A 160 11.09 16.20 -9.86
C ALA A 160 10.21 17.36 -10.34
N ARG A 161 9.44 17.18 -11.43
CA ARG A 161 8.44 18.15 -11.90
C ARG A 161 7.09 18.10 -11.16
N ASN A 162 7.05 17.46 -10.00
CA ASN A 162 5.85 17.28 -9.17
C ASN A 162 4.67 16.64 -9.92
N ASN A 163 4.94 15.67 -10.80
CA ASN A 163 3.88 14.92 -11.47
C ASN A 163 3.18 13.98 -10.49
N VAL A 164 2.10 14.46 -9.88
CA VAL A 164 1.32 13.76 -8.84
C VAL A 164 0.80 12.41 -9.34
N ALA A 165 0.45 12.27 -10.62
CA ALA A 165 -0.02 11.00 -11.18
C ALA A 165 1.07 9.91 -11.13
N VAL A 166 2.32 10.29 -11.45
CA VAL A 166 3.47 9.37 -11.35
C VAL A 166 3.75 9.02 -9.89
N GLY A 167 3.75 10.02 -9.00
CA GLY A 167 3.94 9.79 -7.56
C GLY A 167 2.87 8.88 -6.96
N ALA A 168 1.60 9.12 -7.28
CA ALA A 168 0.47 8.30 -6.84
C ALA A 168 0.55 6.87 -7.39
N PHE A 169 0.92 6.70 -8.67
CA PHE A 169 1.10 5.39 -9.28
C PHE A 169 2.20 4.59 -8.60
N LEU A 170 3.40 5.16 -8.45
CA LEU A 170 4.52 4.50 -7.79
C LEU A 170 4.20 4.16 -6.32
N GLY A 171 3.57 5.09 -5.60
CA GLY A 171 3.11 4.86 -4.23
C GLY A 171 2.08 3.72 -4.14
N ALA A 172 1.08 3.70 -5.02
CA ALA A 172 0.05 2.66 -5.06
C ALA A 172 0.60 1.28 -5.40
N VAL A 173 1.54 1.18 -6.36
CA VAL A 173 2.25 -0.07 -6.67
C VAL A 173 3.00 -0.57 -5.45
N SER A 174 3.69 0.32 -4.73
CA SER A 174 4.46 -0.02 -3.54
C SER A 174 3.56 -0.55 -2.40
N VAL A 175 2.44 0.12 -2.13
CA VAL A 175 1.44 -0.36 -1.15
C VAL A 175 0.89 -1.72 -1.56
N SER A 176 0.55 -1.89 -2.85
CA SER A 176 0.01 -3.15 -3.38
C SER A 176 0.99 -4.31 -3.21
N ILE A 177 2.28 -4.09 -3.44
CA ILE A 177 3.29 -5.15 -3.27
C ILE A 177 3.59 -5.44 -1.81
N GLY A 178 3.56 -4.42 -0.94
CA GLY A 178 3.65 -4.61 0.51
C GLY A 178 2.51 -5.47 1.04
N LEU A 179 1.31 -5.26 0.49
CA LEU A 179 0.12 -6.07 0.78
C LEU A 179 0.27 -7.52 0.29
N LEU A 180 0.81 -7.72 -0.92
CA LEU A 180 1.08 -9.05 -1.46
C LEU A 180 2.15 -9.78 -0.63
N ASN A 181 3.23 -9.09 -0.25
CA ASN A 181 4.22 -9.61 0.69
C ASN A 181 3.57 -10.03 2.00
N ALA A 182 2.72 -9.17 2.58
CA ALA A 182 2.01 -9.48 3.82
C ALA A 182 1.14 -10.74 3.71
N ALA A 183 0.43 -10.89 2.58
CA ALA A 183 -0.39 -12.07 2.31
C ALA A 183 0.43 -13.36 2.15
N CYS A 184 1.63 -13.28 1.56
CA CYS A 184 2.52 -14.44 1.41
C CYS A 184 3.13 -14.91 2.74
N LEU A 185 3.21 -14.03 3.75
CA LEU A 185 3.73 -14.35 5.09
C LEU A 185 2.63 -14.71 6.11
N SER A 186 1.35 -14.73 5.69
CA SER A 186 0.19 -14.93 6.58
C SER A 186 -0.30 -16.38 6.65
#